data_AF-A0A537MR61-F1
#
_entry.id   AF-A0A537MR61-F1
#
_cell.length_a   1.000
_cell.length_b   1.000
_cell.length_c   1.000
_cell.angle_alpha   90.00
_cell.angle_beta   90.00
_cell.angle_gamma   90.00
#
_symmetry.space_group_name_H-M   'P 1'
#
loop_
_entity.id
_entity.type
_entity.pdbx_description
1 polymer ?
#
loop_
_entity_poly.entity_id
_entity_poly.type
_entity_poly.pdbx_seq_one_letter_code
_entity_poly.pdbx_strand_id
1 'polypeptide(L)'
;RAALIATRGFRDVLELRRSARGKLYDLFQDAPATLIPRRRRFEITERVGADGGIITPLAENEIDGLIAALRKAKVEAVAISLLFSFLNPTHERTLGARLRAALPHVPVYLSCDVLPEIKEFERTSMPTSDQFSLPISIE
;
A
#
# COMPACT_ATOMS: atom_id res chain seq x y z
N ARG A 1 9.71 3.53 -9.97
CA ARG A 1 8.45 2.77 -10.27
C ARG A 1 7.94 2.08 -9.00
N ALA A 2 6.87 2.58 -8.38
CA ALA A 2 6.34 1.98 -7.15
C ALA A 2 5.21 0.96 -7.39
N ALA A 3 5.04 0.03 -6.45
CA ALA A 3 3.88 -0.83 -6.31
C ALA A 3 3.21 -0.67 -4.94
N LEU A 4 1.91 -0.90 -4.90
CA LEU A 4 1.12 -0.92 -3.66
C LEU A 4 0.62 -2.35 -3.44
N ILE A 5 0.70 -2.83 -2.20
CA ILE A 5 0.03 -4.03 -1.74
C ILE A 5 -1.05 -3.62 -0.74
N ALA A 6 -2.29 -4.02 -1.02
CA ALA A 6 -3.44 -3.76 -0.15
C ALA A 6 -4.14 -5.05 0.25
N THR A 7 -5.01 -4.96 1.25
CA THR A 7 -5.96 -6.04 1.58
C THR A 7 -6.81 -6.37 0.35
N ARG A 8 -7.11 -7.66 0.11
CA ARG A 8 -7.99 -8.09 -0.99
C ARG A 8 -9.34 -7.36 -0.97
N GLY A 9 -9.71 -6.79 -2.12
CA GLY A 9 -10.90 -5.94 -2.27
C GLY A 9 -10.66 -4.45 -1.98
N PHE A 10 -9.48 -4.06 -1.52
CA PHE A 10 -9.13 -2.69 -1.15
C PHE A 10 -8.01 -2.08 -2.01
N ARG A 11 -7.64 -2.70 -3.14
CA ARG A 11 -6.67 -2.14 -4.10
C ARG A 11 -7.07 -0.77 -4.69
N ASP A 12 -8.36 -0.43 -4.63
CA ASP A 12 -8.93 0.77 -5.25
C ASP A 12 -9.03 1.96 -4.28
N VAL A 13 -8.57 1.80 -3.03
CA VAL A 13 -8.54 2.88 -2.03
C VAL A 13 -7.77 4.11 -2.52
N LEU A 14 -6.68 3.93 -3.29
CA LEU A 14 -5.94 5.04 -3.92
C LEU A 14 -6.76 5.79 -5.00
N GLU A 15 -7.66 5.07 -5.68
CA GLU A 15 -8.47 5.61 -6.79
C GLU A 15 -9.74 6.29 -6.25
N LEU A 16 -10.35 5.70 -5.20
CA LEU A 16 -11.56 6.18 -4.55
C LEU A 16 -11.32 7.45 -3.72
N ARG A 17 -10.10 7.62 -3.17
CA ARG A 17 -9.75 8.74 -2.29
C ARG A 17 -10.78 8.89 -1.15
N ARG A 18 -10.99 10.11 -0.66
CA ARG A 18 -12.15 10.48 0.18
C ARG A 18 -13.24 11.23 -0.60
N SER A 19 -13.40 10.97 -1.90
CA SER A 19 -14.28 11.78 -2.76
C SER A 19 -13.96 13.28 -2.75
N ALA A 20 -12.71 13.64 -2.45
CA ALA A 20 -12.26 15.04 -2.40
C ALA A 20 -12.22 15.60 -3.83
N ARG A 21 -13.28 16.31 -4.22
CA ARG A 21 -13.34 17.07 -5.47
C ARG A 21 -12.58 18.38 -5.30
N GLY A 22 -11.67 18.68 -6.22
CA GLY A 22 -10.95 19.95 -6.21
C GLY A 22 -11.87 21.14 -6.52
N LYS A 23 -12.92 20.91 -7.32
CA LYS A 23 -14.00 21.87 -7.56
C LYS A 23 -15.33 21.20 -7.25
N LEU A 24 -16.01 21.65 -6.20
CA LEU A 24 -17.23 20.99 -5.69
C LEU A 24 -18.37 20.91 -6.73
N TYR A 25 -18.44 21.89 -7.63
CA TYR A 25 -19.53 22.08 -8.60
C TYR A 25 -19.18 21.72 -10.05
N ASP A 26 -17.94 21.27 -10.31
CA ASP A 26 -17.53 20.84 -11.64
C ASP A 26 -17.78 19.33 -11.79
N LEU A 27 -18.89 18.97 -12.44
CA LEU A 27 -19.28 17.57 -12.65
C LEU A 27 -18.39 16.84 -13.67
N PHE A 28 -17.63 17.57 -14.47
CA PHE A 28 -16.74 17.05 -15.52
C PHE A 28 -15.27 17.08 -15.11
N GLN A 29 -14.98 17.35 -13.84
CA GLN A 29 -13.60 17.35 -13.35
C GLN A 29 -12.97 15.97 -13.52
N ASP A 30 -11.90 15.91 -14.30
CA ASP A 30 -11.07 14.71 -14.42
C ASP A 30 -10.42 14.34 -13.07
N ALA A 31 -10.43 13.05 -12.76
CA ALA A 31 -9.72 12.54 -11.60
C ALA A 31 -8.20 12.75 -11.79
N PRO A 32 -7.48 13.35 -10.83
CA PRO A 32 -6.05 13.56 -10.99
C PRO A 32 -5.33 12.22 -11.09
N ALA A 33 -4.26 12.19 -11.89
CA ALA A 33 -3.46 10.98 -12.10
C ALA A 33 -3.02 10.36 -10.76
N THR A 34 -3.22 9.05 -10.62
CA THR A 34 -2.80 8.31 -9.43
C THR A 34 -1.30 8.00 -9.49
N LEU A 35 -0.60 8.20 -8.37
CA LEU A 35 0.86 7.98 -8.26
C LEU A 35 1.27 6.53 -8.61
N ILE A 36 0.39 5.57 -8.30
CA ILE A 36 0.57 4.16 -8.64
C ILE A 36 -0.56 3.72 -9.57
N PRO A 37 -0.27 3.35 -10.84
CA PRO A 37 -1.29 2.89 -11.76
C PRO A 37 -1.86 1.55 -11.31
N ARG A 38 -3.15 1.29 -11.60
CA ARG A 38 -3.89 0.08 -11.19
C ARG A 38 -3.15 -1.25 -11.45
N ARG A 39 -2.38 -1.34 -12.54
CA ARG A 39 -1.56 -2.51 -12.92
C ARG A 39 -0.40 -2.83 -11.97
N ARG A 40 -0.03 -1.89 -11.09
CA ARG A 40 1.01 -2.04 -10.05
C ARG A 40 0.42 -2.04 -8.64
N ARG A 41 -0.89 -2.23 -8.52
CA ARG A 41 -1.58 -2.42 -7.24
C ARG A 41 -1.93 -3.89 -7.13
N PHE A 42 -1.39 -4.53 -6.11
CA PHE A 42 -1.55 -5.94 -5.82
C PHE A 42 -2.35 -6.12 -4.54
N GLU A 43 -2.88 -7.31 -4.37
CA GLU A 43 -3.72 -7.67 -3.24
C GLU A 43 -3.19 -8.92 -2.58
N ILE A 44 -3.39 -9.00 -1.26
CA ILE A 44 -3.15 -10.20 -0.48
C ILE A 44 -4.38 -10.52 0.37
N THR A 45 -4.68 -11.81 0.52
CA THR A 45 -5.77 -12.26 1.39
C THR A 45 -5.35 -12.14 2.83
N GLU A 46 -6.02 -11.26 3.55
CA GLU A 46 -5.79 -10.96 4.96
C GLU A 46 -6.97 -10.08 5.43
N ARG A 47 -7.35 -10.15 6.70
CA ARG A 47 -8.31 -9.20 7.29
C ARG A 47 -8.11 -9.06 8.80
N VAL A 48 -7.82 -7.83 9.23
CA VAL A 48 -7.96 -7.40 10.63
C VAL A 48 -9.33 -6.74 10.83
N GLY A 49 -9.98 -7.01 11.96
CA GLY A 49 -11.22 -6.38 12.41
C GLY A 49 -11.00 -5.02 13.05
N ALA A 50 -12.08 -4.26 13.24
CA ALA A 50 -12.01 -2.95 13.89
C ALA A 50 -11.63 -3.01 15.38
N ASP A 51 -11.70 -4.20 15.98
CA ASP A 51 -11.26 -4.54 17.34
C ASP A 51 -9.77 -4.96 17.40
N GLY A 52 -9.08 -5.02 16.25
CA GLY A 52 -7.71 -5.52 16.14
C GLY A 52 -7.62 -7.05 16.06
N GLY A 53 -8.75 -7.75 16.12
CA GLY A 53 -8.83 -9.20 15.97
C GLY A 53 -8.54 -9.65 14.54
N ILE A 54 -7.93 -10.82 14.38
CA ILE A 54 -7.69 -11.40 13.05
C ILE A 54 -8.98 -12.08 12.59
N ILE A 55 -9.65 -11.51 11.58
CA ILE A 55 -10.83 -12.10 10.93
C ILE A 55 -10.40 -13.11 9.88
N THR A 56 -9.37 -12.77 9.10
CA THR A 56 -8.79 -13.65 8.09
C THR A 56 -7.28 -13.61 8.21
N PRO A 57 -6.62 -14.76 8.46
CA PRO A 57 -5.17 -14.80 8.57
C PRO A 57 -4.51 -14.41 7.25
N LEU A 58 -3.28 -13.92 7.33
CA LEU A 58 -2.45 -13.66 6.16
C LEU A 58 -2.25 -14.96 5.35
N ALA A 59 -2.67 -14.96 4.09
CA ALA A 59 -2.48 -16.09 3.19
C ALA A 59 -1.03 -16.18 2.73
N GLU A 60 -0.20 -16.89 3.51
CA GLU A 60 1.23 -17.03 3.24
C GLU A 60 1.53 -17.69 1.88
N ASN A 61 0.64 -18.58 1.42
CA ASN A 61 0.72 -19.24 0.13
C ASN A 61 0.63 -18.25 -1.06
N GLU A 62 0.09 -17.05 -0.86
CA GLU A 62 -0.01 -16.03 -1.91
C GLU A 62 1.25 -15.15 -2.02
N ILE A 63 2.11 -15.17 -0.99
CA ILE A 63 3.29 -14.30 -0.90
C ILE A 63 4.29 -14.59 -2.02
N ASP A 64 4.55 -15.85 -2.33
CA ASP A 64 5.52 -16.21 -3.36
C ASP A 64 5.05 -15.79 -4.76
N GLY A 65 3.75 -15.95 -5.05
CA GLY A 65 3.13 -15.46 -6.27
C GLY A 65 3.18 -13.93 -6.38
N LEU A 66 2.96 -13.24 -5.26
CA LEU A 66 3.07 -11.79 -5.17
C LEU A 66 4.49 -11.31 -5.45
N ILE A 67 5.51 -11.96 -4.87
CA ILE A 67 6.92 -11.66 -5.13
C ILE A 67 7.24 -11.83 -6.61
N ALA A 68 6.80 -12.93 -7.23
CA ALA A 68 7.02 -13.17 -8.66
C ALA A 68 6.38 -12.09 -9.53
N ALA A 69 5.17 -11.65 -9.18
CA ALA A 69 4.48 -10.56 -9.88
C ALA A 69 5.22 -9.22 -9.74
N LEU A 70 5.73 -8.89 -8.55
CA LEU A 70 6.52 -7.69 -8.30
C LEU A 70 7.83 -7.68 -9.11
N ARG A 71 8.53 -8.83 -9.18
CA ARG A 71 9.73 -8.98 -10.02
C ARG A 71 9.41 -8.74 -11.49
N LYS A 72 8.34 -9.37 -12.01
CA LYS A 72 7.91 -9.19 -13.40
C LYS A 72 7.54 -7.74 -13.71
N ALA A 73 6.95 -7.04 -12.74
CA ALA A 73 6.59 -5.63 -12.86
C ALA A 73 7.80 -4.67 -12.80
N LYS A 74 9.01 -5.16 -12.47
CA LYS A 74 10.25 -4.38 -12.32
C LYS A 74 10.03 -3.14 -11.46
N VAL A 75 9.53 -3.37 -10.25
CA VAL A 75 9.25 -2.32 -9.25
C VAL A 75 10.55 -1.91 -8.56
N GLU A 76 10.66 -0.62 -8.27
CA GLU A 76 11.80 0.00 -7.56
C GLU A 76 11.45 0.29 -6.09
N ALA A 77 10.17 0.28 -5.72
CA ALA A 77 9.71 0.46 -4.35
C ALA A 77 8.38 -0.26 -4.14
N VAL A 78 8.13 -0.75 -2.93
CA VAL A 78 6.88 -1.40 -2.53
C VAL A 78 6.32 -0.75 -1.29
N ALA A 79 5.09 -0.26 -1.36
CA ALA A 79 4.32 0.19 -0.20
C ALA A 79 3.30 -0.88 0.19
N ILE A 80 3.16 -1.14 1.49
CA ILE A 80 2.16 -2.05 2.05
C ILE A 80 1.19 -1.23 2.88
N SER A 81 -0.09 -1.34 2.57
CA SER A 81 -1.17 -0.70 3.31
C SER A 81 -2.32 -1.68 3.49
N LEU A 82 -2.30 -2.42 4.59
CA LEU A 82 -3.39 -3.31 5.01
C LEU A 82 -4.36 -2.55 5.90
N LEU A 83 -5.64 -2.94 5.85
CA LEU A 83 -6.66 -2.33 6.71
C LEU A 83 -6.38 -2.62 8.18
N PHE A 84 -6.64 -1.63 9.04
CA PHE A 84 -6.43 -1.71 10.48
C PHE A 84 -5.01 -2.11 10.91
N SER A 85 -4.00 -1.97 10.04
CA SER A 85 -2.61 -2.30 10.42
C SER A 85 -2.02 -1.36 11.46
N PHE A 86 -2.68 -0.22 11.75
CA PHE A 86 -2.36 0.61 12.92
C PHE A 86 -2.81 -0.01 14.26
N LEU A 87 -3.86 -0.84 14.26
CA LEU A 87 -4.30 -1.59 15.45
C LEU A 87 -3.49 -2.87 15.60
N ASN A 88 -3.27 -3.59 14.50
CA ASN A 88 -2.54 -4.84 14.50
C ASN A 88 -1.52 -4.89 13.35
N PRO A 89 -0.25 -4.49 13.60
CA PRO A 89 0.77 -4.43 12.56
C PRO A 89 1.34 -5.81 12.18
N THR A 90 0.88 -6.89 12.81
CA THR A 90 1.47 -8.24 12.68
C THR A 90 1.54 -8.68 11.22
N HIS A 91 0.44 -8.56 10.47
CA HIS A 91 0.41 -9.00 9.08
C HIS A 91 1.27 -8.13 8.16
N GLU A 92 1.29 -6.81 8.35
CA GLU A 92 2.17 -5.93 7.57
C GLU A 92 3.64 -6.23 7.83
N ARG A 93 4.03 -6.43 9.09
CA ARG A 93 5.41 -6.75 9.46
C ARG A 93 5.85 -8.09 8.91
N THR A 94 5.01 -9.11 9.02
CA THR A 94 5.28 -10.44 8.46
C THR A 94 5.47 -10.36 6.94
N LEU A 95 4.56 -9.68 6.24
CA LEU A 95 4.65 -9.51 4.80
C LEU A 95 5.89 -8.68 4.40
N GLY A 96 6.15 -7.59 5.12
CA GLY A 96 7.32 -6.74 4.93
C GLY A 96 8.63 -7.49 5.09
N ALA A 97 8.77 -8.32 6.13
CA ALA A 97 9.95 -9.14 6.35
C ALA A 97 10.18 -10.13 5.19
N ARG A 98 9.12 -10.81 4.73
CA ARG A 98 9.20 -11.75 3.60
C ARG A 98 9.57 -11.06 2.30
N LEU A 99 9.01 -9.87 2.03
CA LEU A 99 9.35 -9.08 0.86
C LEU A 99 10.79 -8.56 0.90
N ARG A 100 11.28 -8.08 2.05
CA ARG A 100 12.67 -7.63 2.21
C ARG A 100 13.66 -8.79 2.01
N ALA A 101 13.33 -9.97 2.52
CA ALA A 101 14.16 -11.17 2.32
C ALA A 101 14.21 -11.59 0.83
N ALA A 102 13.08 -11.52 0.12
CA ALA A 102 13.03 -11.89 -1.28
C ALA A 102 13.60 -10.81 -2.21
N LEU A 103 13.40 -9.53 -1.91
CA LEU A 103 13.76 -8.39 -2.74
C LEU A 103 14.72 -7.46 -1.99
N PRO A 104 15.98 -7.88 -1.74
CA PRO A 104 16.93 -7.11 -0.93
C PRO A 104 17.29 -5.74 -1.53
N HIS A 105 17.11 -5.56 -2.84
CA HIS A 105 17.40 -4.30 -3.55
C HIS A 105 16.18 -3.38 -3.71
N VAL A 106 15.00 -3.78 -3.21
CA VAL A 106 13.77 -3.00 -3.35
C VAL A 106 13.34 -2.51 -1.95
N PRO A 107 13.32 -1.19 -1.69
CA PRO A 107 12.79 -0.66 -0.44
C PRO A 107 11.32 -1.04 -0.25
N VAL A 108 11.00 -1.53 0.95
CA VAL A 108 9.66 -1.94 1.38
C VAL A 108 9.21 -1.03 2.53
N TYR A 109 8.12 -0.30 2.30
CA TYR A 109 7.52 0.65 3.24
C TYR A 109 6.24 0.06 3.83
N LEU A 110 6.12 0.11 5.16
CA LEU A 110 4.95 -0.35 5.89
C LEU A 110 4.13 0.86 6.32
N SER A 111 2.82 0.84 6.07
CA SER A 111 1.95 1.94 6.50
C SER A 111 1.91 2.07 8.03
N CYS A 112 2.10 0.97 8.77
CA CYS A 112 2.29 0.97 10.22
C CYS A 112 3.47 1.79 10.72
N ASP A 113 4.55 1.85 9.97
CA ASP A 113 5.77 2.55 10.39
C ASP A 113 5.78 4.02 9.97
N VAL A 114 5.02 4.37 8.92
CA VAL A 114 5.04 5.72 8.32
C VAL A 114 4.08 6.68 9.03
N LEU A 115 2.86 6.26 9.36
CA LEU A 115 1.84 7.12 10.00
C LEU A 115 0.84 6.26 10.77
N PRO A 116 0.99 6.02 12.08
CA PRO A 116 0.07 5.19 12.86
C PRO A 116 -1.24 5.91 13.23
N GLU A 117 -1.98 6.44 12.23
CA GLU A 117 -3.28 7.12 12.42
C GLU A 117 -4.43 6.46 11.64
N ILE A 118 -5.67 6.63 12.13
CA ILE A 118 -6.95 6.13 11.56
C ILE A 118 -7.29 6.89 10.27
N LYS A 119 -6.50 6.72 9.20
CA LYS A 119 -6.69 7.39 7.90
C LYS A 119 -6.04 6.62 6.74
N GLU A 120 -6.77 5.67 6.16
CA GLU A 120 -6.23 4.77 5.11
C GLU A 120 -5.79 5.50 3.83
N PHE A 121 -6.48 6.58 3.44
CA PHE A 121 -6.11 7.37 2.28
C PHE A 121 -4.81 8.15 2.53
N GLU A 122 -4.69 8.80 3.67
CA GLU A 122 -3.53 9.57 4.09
C GLU A 122 -2.31 8.64 4.34
N ARG A 123 -2.53 7.44 4.87
CA ARG A 123 -1.51 6.38 4.99
C ARG A 123 -1.05 5.79 3.68
N THR A 124 -1.92 5.69 2.69
CA THR A 124 -1.53 5.17 1.38
C THR A 124 -0.87 6.26 0.54
N SER A 125 -1.28 7.53 0.73
CA SER A 125 -0.79 8.67 -0.05
C SER A 125 0.53 9.25 0.48
N MET A 126 0.72 9.40 1.80
CA MET A 126 1.93 10.00 2.39
C MET A 126 3.24 9.27 2.07
N PRO A 127 3.39 7.93 2.25
CA PRO A 127 4.60 7.24 1.82
C PRO A 127 4.82 7.30 0.30
N THR A 128 3.76 7.38 -0.51
CA THR A 128 3.92 7.57 -1.95
C THR A 128 4.23 9.00 -2.38
N SER A 129 3.89 10.02 -1.59
CA SER A 129 4.18 11.41 -1.92
C SER A 129 5.49 11.87 -1.29
N ASP A 130 5.67 11.67 0.01
CA ASP A 130 6.82 12.18 0.78
C ASP A 130 8.10 11.40 0.45
N GLN A 131 8.01 10.07 0.39
CA GLN A 131 9.17 9.23 0.09
C GLN A 131 9.57 9.23 -1.39
N PHE A 132 8.67 9.57 -2.31
CA PHE A 132 8.97 9.66 -3.74
C PHE A 132 9.71 10.97 -4.09
N SER A 133 9.59 12.00 -3.25
CA SER A 133 10.45 13.19 -3.26
C SER A 133 11.80 12.98 -2.56
N LEU A 134 11.94 11.98 -1.69
CA LEU A 134 13.16 11.74 -0.91
C LEU A 134 14.30 10.91 -1.55
N PRO A 135 14.26 10.37 -2.79
CA PRO A 135 15.47 9.75 -3.35
C PRO A 135 16.49 10.78 -3.86
N ILE A 136 16.28 12.09 -3.67
CA ILE A 136 17.12 13.17 -4.22
C ILE A 136 17.81 14.02 -3.12
N SER A 137 17.48 13.84 -1.84
CA SER A 137 18.06 14.66 -0.77
C SER A 137 18.46 13.83 0.43
N ILE A 138 19.57 13.11 0.29
CA ILE A 138 20.47 12.81 1.39
C ILE A 138 21.88 13.15 0.88
N GLU A 139 22.30 14.37 1.17
CA GLU A 139 23.69 14.80 1.31
C GLU A 139 23.81 15.52 2.65
#